data_AF-A0A915A6A1-F1
#
_entry.id   AF-A0A915A6A1-F1
#
_cell.length_a   1.000
_cell.length_b   1.000
_cell.length_c   1.000
_cell.angle_alpha   90.00
_cell.angle_beta   90.00
_cell.angle_gamma   90.00
#
_symmetry.space_group_name_H-M   'P 1'
#
loop_
_entity.id
_entity.type
_entity.pdbx_description
1 polymer ?
#
loop_
_entity_poly.entity_id
_entity_poly.type
_entity_poly.pdbx_seq_one_letter_code
_entity_poly.pdbx_strand_id
1 'polypeptide(L)'
;MHMLEPIDRDNVKPILFQKTEDLLENFSAHFESSSKQEKFDAFFLANNISLRSDYAKLQQLINPLKTRIVFCHNDLLIQNILYDSNTGKVSFIDYEYAGFNYQGFDIANHFCEYAGVQNVDYSLCPSIEEKRSWIIQYLNFFLQHPPSTEDVEEMMRNSIIFEAVSVFMEKLRSSNHKNRTGISFAIIHYFRPTKIHGILDVIWQRIQPSIL
;
A
#
# COMPACT_ATOMS: atom_id res chain seq x y z
N MET A 1 -2.50 7.60 17.09
CA MET A 1 -1.92 8.24 15.89
C MET A 1 -3.01 8.81 14.98
N HIS A 2 -3.94 8.01 14.42
CA HIS A 2 -4.99 8.52 13.52
C HIS A 2 -5.94 9.56 14.14
N MET A 3 -6.03 9.63 15.47
CA MET A 3 -6.82 10.66 16.19
C MET A 3 -6.17 12.06 16.19
N LEU A 4 -4.96 12.21 15.63
CA LEU A 4 -4.30 13.51 15.55
C LEU A 4 -4.94 14.35 14.43
N GLU A 5 -5.34 15.55 14.81
CA GLU A 5 -6.05 16.48 13.94
C GLU A 5 -5.06 17.42 13.22
N PRO A 6 -5.26 17.72 11.93
CA PRO A 6 -4.47 18.73 11.24
C PRO A 6 -4.79 20.12 11.80
N ILE A 7 -3.79 21.01 11.78
CA ILE A 7 -3.95 22.42 12.19
C ILE A 7 -4.94 23.13 11.26
N ASP A 8 -4.89 22.81 9.96
CA ASP A 8 -5.81 23.32 8.94
C ASP A 8 -6.59 22.15 8.34
N ARG A 9 -7.84 21.96 8.81
CA ARG A 9 -8.72 20.88 8.37
C ARG A 9 -9.24 21.07 6.94
N ASP A 10 -9.34 22.30 6.47
CA ASP A 10 -9.97 22.61 5.19
C ASP A 10 -8.99 22.41 4.03
N ASN A 11 -7.69 22.48 4.30
CA ASN A 11 -6.64 22.36 3.28
C ASN A 11 -5.75 21.11 3.41
N VAL A 12 -6.07 20.18 4.32
CA VAL A 12 -5.28 18.96 4.49
C VAL A 12 -5.33 18.11 3.22
N LYS A 13 -4.16 17.78 2.68
CA LYS A 13 -4.02 16.92 1.49
C LYS A 13 -3.29 15.63 1.87
N PRO A 14 -3.65 14.50 1.25
CA PRO A 14 -2.96 13.25 1.49
C PRO A 14 -1.58 13.30 0.85
N ILE A 15 -0.55 12.93 1.60
CA ILE A 15 0.82 12.86 1.07
C ILE A 15 1.01 11.73 0.04
N LEU A 16 0.04 10.81 -0.08
CA LEU A 16 0.10 9.63 -0.96
C LEU A 16 0.55 9.98 -2.38
N PHE A 17 -0.13 10.93 -3.01
CA PHE A 17 0.11 11.24 -4.42
C PHE A 17 1.50 11.85 -4.63
N GLN A 18 1.88 12.82 -3.79
CA GLN A 18 3.21 13.41 -3.87
C GLN A 18 4.31 12.37 -3.65
N LYS A 19 4.17 11.51 -2.63
CA LYS A 19 5.15 10.46 -2.36
C LYS A 19 5.24 9.44 -3.49
N THR A 20 4.12 9.11 -4.13
CA THR A 20 4.11 8.19 -5.27
C THR A 20 4.79 8.82 -6.49
N GLU A 21 4.58 10.11 -6.74
CA GLU A 21 5.28 10.86 -7.78
C GLU A 21 6.79 10.89 -7.54
N ASP A 22 7.22 11.23 -6.32
CA ASP A 22 8.63 11.22 -5.94
C ASP A 22 9.27 9.84 -6.20
N LEU A 23 8.56 8.76 -5.88
CA LEU A 23 9.03 7.39 -6.14
C LEU A 23 9.15 7.09 -7.64
N LEU A 24 8.19 7.55 -8.46
CA LEU A 24 8.20 7.37 -9.90
C LEU A 24 9.29 8.19 -10.59
N GLU A 25 9.55 9.42 -10.14
CA GLU A 25 10.63 10.26 -10.66
C GLU A 25 12.02 9.69 -10.34
N ASN A 26 12.16 9.07 -9.16
CA ASN A 26 13.40 8.40 -8.76
C ASN A 26 13.57 6.99 -9.34
N PHE A 27 12.56 6.48 -10.05
CA PHE A 27 12.63 5.17 -10.69
C PHE A 27 13.52 5.20 -11.93
N SER A 28 14.58 4.42 -11.90
CA SER A 28 15.45 4.19 -13.06
C SER A 28 15.21 2.81 -13.66
N ALA A 29 14.79 2.80 -14.92
CA ALA A 29 14.69 1.60 -15.76
C ALA A 29 16.00 1.29 -16.52
N HIS A 30 17.08 2.01 -16.21
CA HIS A 30 18.33 1.90 -16.94
C HIS A 30 19.31 0.94 -16.24
N PHE A 31 19.84 0.00 -17.01
CA PHE A 31 20.85 -0.97 -16.58
C PHE A 31 22.09 -0.86 -17.45
N GLU A 32 23.27 -0.77 -16.83
CA GLU A 32 24.56 -0.70 -17.55
C GLU A 32 24.82 -1.93 -18.44
N SER A 33 24.28 -3.09 -18.06
CA SER A 33 24.42 -4.33 -18.82
C SER A 33 23.31 -4.46 -19.85
N SER A 34 23.68 -4.53 -21.14
CA SER A 34 22.75 -4.75 -22.26
C SER A 34 21.86 -5.99 -22.05
N SER A 35 22.45 -7.11 -21.64
CA SER A 35 21.69 -8.34 -21.37
C SER A 35 20.67 -8.19 -20.22
N LYS A 36 20.95 -7.33 -19.23
CA LYS A 36 19.99 -7.03 -18.16
C LYS A 36 18.89 -6.09 -18.65
N GLN A 37 19.25 -5.07 -19.44
CA GLN A 37 18.29 -4.14 -20.05
C GLN A 37 17.31 -4.89 -20.95
N GLU A 38 17.80 -5.74 -21.85
CA GLU A 38 16.95 -6.56 -22.74
C GLU A 38 15.96 -7.44 -21.96
N LYS A 39 16.41 -8.06 -20.86
CA LYS A 39 15.54 -8.88 -20.01
C LYS A 39 14.48 -8.06 -19.30
N PHE A 40 14.84 -6.86 -18.85
CA PHE A 40 13.90 -5.94 -18.21
C PHE A 40 12.85 -5.44 -19.22
N ASP A 41 13.29 -4.96 -20.38
CA ASP A 41 12.42 -4.43 -21.43
C ASP A 41 11.48 -5.52 -21.96
N ALA A 42 12.00 -6.72 -22.24
CA ALA A 42 11.19 -7.86 -22.67
C ALA A 42 10.16 -8.27 -21.61
N PHE A 43 10.51 -8.20 -20.33
CA PHE A 43 9.59 -8.49 -19.24
C PHE A 43 8.46 -7.46 -19.15
N PHE A 44 8.80 -6.17 -19.18
CA PHE A 44 7.81 -5.08 -19.12
C PHE A 44 6.87 -5.12 -20.34
N LEU A 45 7.41 -5.36 -21.53
CA LEU A 45 6.63 -5.47 -22.76
C LEU A 45 5.69 -6.69 -22.74
N ALA A 46 6.22 -7.88 -22.41
CA ALA A 46 5.44 -9.12 -22.41
C ALA A 46 4.28 -9.10 -21.39
N ASN A 47 4.42 -8.31 -20.31
CA ASN A 47 3.39 -8.17 -19.28
C ASN A 47 2.60 -6.85 -19.40
N ASN A 48 2.81 -6.06 -20.46
CA ASN A 48 2.16 -4.77 -20.69
C ASN A 48 2.23 -3.81 -19.48
N ILE A 49 3.38 -3.78 -18.80
CA ILE A 49 3.58 -2.98 -17.59
C ILE A 49 3.91 -1.54 -17.97
N SER A 50 3.15 -0.59 -17.43
CA SER A 50 3.44 0.84 -17.56
C SER A 50 3.14 1.53 -16.23
N LEU A 51 4.20 1.78 -15.45
CA LEU A 51 4.09 2.35 -14.10
C LEU A 51 3.29 3.67 -14.08
N ARG A 52 3.46 4.51 -15.11
CA ARG A 52 2.71 5.77 -15.25
C ARG A 52 1.23 5.54 -15.57
N SER A 53 0.93 4.60 -16.47
CA SER A 53 -0.46 4.23 -16.79
C SER A 53 -1.16 3.58 -15.59
N ASP A 54 -0.47 2.69 -14.90
CA ASP A 54 -1.00 2.00 -13.73
C ASP A 54 -1.24 2.96 -12.57
N TYR A 55 -0.31 3.91 -12.34
CA TYR A 55 -0.53 4.99 -11.38
C TYR A 55 -1.74 5.86 -11.75
N ALA A 56 -1.90 6.24 -13.02
CA ALA A 56 -3.06 7.02 -13.46
C ALA A 56 -4.39 6.29 -13.21
N LYS A 57 -4.44 4.96 -13.39
CA LYS A 57 -5.62 4.15 -13.04
C LYS A 57 -5.87 4.15 -11.53
N LEU A 58 -4.81 3.99 -10.71
CA LEU A 58 -4.95 4.06 -9.26
C LEU A 58 -5.49 5.43 -8.83
N GLN A 59 -5.02 6.53 -9.41
CA GLN A 59 -5.56 7.87 -9.13
C GLN A 59 -7.05 7.97 -9.46
N GLN A 60 -7.49 7.41 -10.61
CA GLN A 60 -8.91 7.38 -10.98
C GLN A 60 -9.78 6.59 -9.99
N LEU A 61 -9.23 5.55 -9.38
CA LEU A 61 -9.92 4.77 -8.34
C LEU A 61 -9.96 5.49 -6.99
N ILE A 62 -8.87 6.18 -6.60
CA ILE A 62 -8.73 6.79 -5.27
C ILE A 62 -9.46 8.14 -5.18
N ASN A 63 -9.36 8.98 -6.21
CA ASN A 63 -9.92 10.34 -6.21
C ASN A 63 -11.44 10.41 -5.86
N PRO A 64 -12.31 9.49 -6.32
CA PRO A 64 -13.73 9.53 -5.96
C PRO A 64 -14.03 8.94 -4.58
N LEU A 65 -13.07 8.29 -3.91
CA LEU A 65 -13.33 7.64 -2.63
C LEU A 65 -13.65 8.67 -1.56
N LYS A 66 -14.76 8.46 -0.86
CA LYS A 66 -15.05 9.14 0.39
C LYS A 66 -14.25 8.43 1.47
N THR A 67 -13.12 8.99 1.84
CA THR A 67 -12.28 8.45 2.91
C THR A 67 -11.62 9.58 3.67
N ARG A 68 -11.36 9.36 4.96
CA ARG A 68 -10.82 10.38 5.85
C ARG A 68 -9.31 10.51 5.64
N ILE A 69 -8.84 11.76 5.69
CA ILE A 69 -7.43 12.07 5.81
C ILE A 69 -7.12 12.18 7.30
N VAL A 70 -6.18 11.37 7.77
CA VAL A 70 -5.74 11.32 9.17
C VAL A 70 -4.22 11.33 9.22
N PHE A 71 -3.63 11.57 10.38
CA PHE A 71 -2.19 11.41 10.54
C PHE A 71 -1.84 9.92 10.55
N CYS A 72 -1.16 9.46 9.50
CA CYS A 72 -0.78 8.07 9.26
C CYS A 72 0.72 7.85 9.49
N HIS A 73 1.12 6.62 9.77
CA HIS A 73 2.52 6.21 9.82
C HIS A 73 3.10 6.02 8.42
N ASN A 74 2.29 5.48 7.50
CA ASN A 74 2.61 5.16 6.11
C ASN A 74 3.68 4.06 5.92
N ASP A 75 4.04 3.35 6.99
CA ASP A 75 5.03 2.27 6.98
C ASP A 75 4.85 1.31 8.17
N LEU A 76 3.63 0.80 8.36
CA LEU A 76 3.28 -0.10 9.49
C LEU A 76 3.77 -1.54 9.27
N LEU A 77 5.06 -1.69 8.98
CA LEU A 77 5.78 -2.95 8.99
C LEU A 77 5.71 -3.58 10.38
N ILE A 78 5.68 -4.93 10.46
CA ILE A 78 5.63 -5.62 11.76
C ILE A 78 6.83 -5.25 12.66
N GLN A 79 7.97 -4.90 12.05
CA GLN A 79 9.19 -4.47 12.75
C GLN A 79 9.04 -3.09 13.41
N ASN A 80 8.10 -2.28 12.94
CA ASN A 80 7.79 -0.95 13.46
C ASN A 80 6.73 -1.00 14.57
N ILE A 81 6.26 -2.20 14.96
CA ILE A 81 5.27 -2.43 16.00
C ILE A 81 5.95 -3.13 17.19
N LEU A 82 6.11 -2.41 18.30
CA LEU A 82 6.67 -2.93 19.53
C LEU A 82 5.56 -3.36 20.48
N TYR A 83 5.56 -4.63 20.86
CA TYR A 83 4.66 -5.17 21.89
C TYR A 83 5.43 -5.44 23.18
N ASP A 84 5.04 -4.75 24.25
CA ASP A 84 5.53 -5.02 25.60
C ASP A 84 4.61 -6.04 26.28
N SER A 85 5.07 -7.28 26.38
CA SER A 85 4.32 -8.39 27.00
C SER A 85 4.07 -8.20 28.51
N ASN A 86 4.88 -7.39 29.19
CA ASN A 86 4.71 -7.16 30.63
C ASN A 86 3.58 -6.17 30.90
N THR A 87 3.39 -5.19 30.02
CA THR A 87 2.35 -4.16 30.17
C THR A 87 1.15 -4.35 29.24
N GLY A 88 1.26 -5.25 28.26
CA GLY A 88 0.27 -5.44 27.20
C GLY A 88 0.18 -4.27 26.22
N LYS A 89 1.15 -3.35 26.23
CA LYS A 89 1.12 -2.13 25.42
C LYS A 89 1.74 -2.35 24.04
N VAL A 90 1.11 -1.77 23.04
CA VAL A 90 1.63 -1.66 21.66
C VAL A 90 2.10 -0.23 21.43
N SER A 91 3.32 -0.08 20.91
CA SER A 91 3.90 1.21 20.52
C SER A 91 4.41 1.13 19.08
N PHE A 92 4.35 2.25 18.36
CA PHE A 92 4.90 2.36 17.00
C PHE A 92 6.21 3.14 17.02
N ILE A 93 7.12 2.82 16.11
CA ILE A 93 8.43 3.46 15.94
C ILE A 93 8.71 3.72 14.47
N ASP A 94 9.74 4.53 14.19
CA ASP A 94 10.20 4.84 12.83
C ASP A 94 9.19 5.62 11.96
N TYR A 95 8.91 6.85 12.41
CA TYR A 95 7.95 7.75 11.78
C TYR A 95 8.50 8.51 10.55
N GLU A 96 9.53 8.00 9.86
CA GLU A 96 10.18 8.74 8.77
C GLU A 96 9.25 9.05 7.58
N TYR A 97 8.23 8.20 7.36
CA TYR A 97 7.21 8.39 6.33
C TYR A 97 5.90 8.96 6.88
N ALA A 98 5.82 9.29 8.18
CA ALA A 98 4.58 9.71 8.80
C ALA A 98 4.08 11.05 8.25
N GLY A 99 2.77 11.19 8.18
CA GLY A 99 2.13 12.41 7.70
C GLY A 99 0.65 12.21 7.39
N PHE A 100 -0.03 13.30 7.07
CA PHE A 100 -1.45 13.27 6.75
C PHE A 100 -1.68 12.49 5.47
N ASN A 101 -2.44 11.40 5.58
CA ASN A 101 -2.72 10.51 4.47
C ASN A 101 -4.10 9.87 4.62
N TYR A 102 -4.52 9.11 3.62
CA TYR A 102 -5.76 8.34 3.70
C TYR A 102 -5.69 7.29 4.80
N GLN A 103 -6.69 7.30 5.67
CA GLN A 103 -6.86 6.33 6.75
C GLN A 103 -6.83 4.88 6.23
N GLY A 104 -7.51 4.64 5.11
CA GLY A 104 -7.55 3.33 4.46
C GLY A 104 -6.19 2.85 3.96
N PHE A 105 -5.29 3.77 3.58
CA PHE A 105 -3.94 3.42 3.13
C PHE A 105 -3.10 2.81 4.24
N ASP A 106 -3.04 3.44 5.41
CA ASP A 106 -2.19 2.97 6.51
C ASP A 106 -2.62 1.58 7.00
N ILE A 107 -3.94 1.33 6.98
CA ILE A 107 -4.56 0.07 7.40
C ILE A 107 -4.35 -1.02 6.35
N ALA A 108 -4.59 -0.71 5.07
CA ALA A 108 -4.34 -1.62 3.97
C ALA A 108 -2.86 -2.00 3.88
N ASN A 109 -1.95 -1.04 4.07
CA ASN A 109 -0.52 -1.29 4.13
C ASN A 109 -0.20 -2.31 5.22
N HIS A 110 -0.70 -2.09 6.44
CA HIS A 110 -0.52 -3.04 7.53
C HIS A 110 -1.01 -4.46 7.20
N PHE A 111 -2.14 -4.61 6.48
CA PHE A 111 -2.62 -5.93 6.04
C PHE A 111 -1.70 -6.59 5.00
N CYS A 112 -1.10 -5.81 4.10
CA CYS A 112 -0.16 -6.32 3.11
C CYS A 112 1.12 -6.86 3.76
N GLU A 113 1.57 -6.27 4.87
CA GLU A 113 2.81 -6.65 5.56
C GLU A 113 2.78 -8.05 6.18
N TYR A 114 1.60 -8.63 6.37
CA TYR A 114 1.45 -10.02 6.82
C TYR A 114 2.07 -11.01 5.83
N ALA A 115 2.16 -10.65 4.54
CA ALA A 115 2.84 -11.48 3.56
C ALA A 115 4.35 -11.59 3.81
N GLY A 116 4.94 -10.65 4.56
CA GLY A 116 6.38 -10.61 4.83
C GLY A 116 7.21 -10.09 3.65
N VAL A 117 8.42 -9.61 3.96
CA VAL A 117 9.29 -8.89 3.00
C VAL A 117 10.27 -9.81 2.25
N GLN A 118 10.84 -10.80 2.95
CA GLN A 118 11.88 -11.68 2.36
C GLN A 118 11.27 -12.90 1.67
N ASN A 119 10.30 -13.55 2.31
CA ASN A 119 9.59 -14.73 1.81
C ASN A 119 8.11 -14.40 1.70
N VAL A 120 7.75 -13.67 0.64
CA VAL A 120 6.39 -13.16 0.44
C VAL A 120 5.38 -14.31 0.35
N ASP A 121 4.47 -14.40 1.32
CA ASP A 121 3.38 -15.36 1.36
C ASP A 121 2.03 -14.68 1.64
N TYR A 122 1.32 -14.33 0.56
CA TYR A 122 0.00 -13.71 0.65
C TYR A 122 -1.08 -14.59 1.28
N SER A 123 -0.83 -15.88 1.54
CA SER A 123 -1.78 -16.71 2.31
C SER A 123 -1.80 -16.34 3.80
N LEU A 124 -0.78 -15.62 4.27
CA LEU A 124 -0.70 -15.06 5.62
C LEU A 124 -1.45 -13.74 5.77
N CYS A 125 -1.79 -13.07 4.67
CA CYS A 125 -2.62 -11.87 4.71
C CYS A 125 -3.99 -12.19 5.32
N PRO A 126 -4.57 -11.27 6.10
CA PRO A 126 -5.83 -11.53 6.78
C PRO A 126 -6.96 -11.82 5.79
N SER A 127 -7.84 -12.75 6.16
CA SER A 127 -9.06 -13.08 5.43
C SER A 127 -10.02 -11.90 5.38
N ILE A 128 -11.09 -11.99 4.58
CA ILE A 128 -12.13 -10.95 4.52
C ILE A 128 -12.78 -10.76 5.90
N GLU A 129 -13.02 -11.86 6.62
CA GLU A 129 -13.61 -11.89 7.95
C GLU A 129 -12.67 -11.28 8.99
N GLU A 130 -11.37 -11.59 8.91
CA GLU A 130 -10.35 -11.04 9.80
C GLU A 130 -10.18 -9.53 9.58
N LYS A 131 -10.09 -9.08 8.31
CA LYS A 131 -10.05 -7.66 7.97
C LYS A 131 -11.29 -6.92 8.47
N ARG A 132 -12.47 -7.50 8.28
CA ARG A 132 -13.74 -6.93 8.77
C ARG A 132 -13.75 -6.81 10.29
N SER A 133 -13.35 -7.87 11.00
CA SER A 133 -13.25 -7.86 12.47
C SER A 133 -12.26 -6.80 12.96
N TRP A 134 -11.12 -6.66 12.30
CA TRP A 134 -10.12 -5.62 12.60
C TRP A 134 -10.69 -4.22 12.36
N ILE A 135 -11.34 -3.98 11.21
CA ILE A 135 -11.95 -2.69 10.85
C ILE A 135 -13.06 -2.31 11.83
N ILE A 136 -13.90 -3.24 12.27
CA ILE A 136 -14.94 -2.97 13.27
C ILE A 136 -14.33 -2.49 14.59
N GLN A 137 -13.28 -3.17 15.08
CA GLN A 137 -12.59 -2.77 16.31
C GLN A 137 -11.94 -1.41 16.17
N TYR A 138 -11.25 -1.20 15.05
CA TYR A 138 -10.62 0.08 14.72
C TYR A 138 -11.63 1.23 14.67
N LEU A 139 -12.73 1.07 13.93
CA LEU A 139 -13.75 2.11 13.79
C LEU A 139 -14.47 2.38 15.11
N ASN A 140 -14.76 1.36 15.91
CA ASN A 140 -15.37 1.56 17.23
C ASN A 140 -14.47 2.44 18.12
N PHE A 141 -13.16 2.15 18.15
CA PHE A 141 -12.20 2.99 18.84
C PHE A 141 -12.08 4.39 18.22
N PHE A 142 -12.01 4.50 16.90
CA PHE A 142 -11.79 5.78 16.22
C PHE A 142 -12.99 6.72 16.32
N LEU A 143 -14.20 6.20 16.11
CA LEU A 143 -15.46 6.96 16.15
C LEU A 143 -15.96 7.21 17.56
N GLN A 144 -15.44 6.49 18.56
CA GLN A 144 -15.91 6.51 19.96
C GLN A 144 -17.39 6.08 20.11
N HIS A 145 -17.88 5.30 19.16
CA HIS A 145 -19.19 4.65 19.16
C HIS A 145 -19.18 3.46 18.19
N PRO A 146 -20.13 2.51 18.29
CA PRO A 146 -20.25 1.43 17.32
C PRO A 146 -20.41 1.97 15.88
N PRO A 147 -19.63 1.48 14.90
CA PRO A 147 -19.80 1.88 13.51
C PRO A 147 -21.11 1.36 12.93
N SER A 148 -21.65 2.06 11.94
CA SER A 148 -22.75 1.53 11.13
C SER A 148 -22.25 0.43 10.19
N THR A 149 -23.17 -0.37 9.65
CA THR A 149 -22.84 -1.35 8.60
C THR A 149 -22.18 -0.67 7.40
N GLU A 150 -22.67 0.51 6.99
CA GLU A 150 -22.14 1.22 5.83
C GLU A 150 -20.72 1.74 6.08
N ASP A 151 -20.40 2.22 7.29
CA ASP A 151 -19.02 2.64 7.63
C ASP A 151 -18.04 1.47 7.42
N VAL A 152 -18.43 0.27 7.83
CA VAL A 152 -17.61 -0.94 7.69
C VAL A 152 -17.52 -1.35 6.23
N GLU A 153 -18.63 -1.39 5.48
CA GLU A 153 -18.60 -1.78 4.07
C GLU A 153 -17.82 -0.79 3.20
N GLU A 154 -17.96 0.51 3.44
CA GLU A 154 -17.19 1.54 2.74
C GLU A 154 -15.68 1.34 2.98
N MET A 155 -15.28 1.12 4.22
CA MET A 155 -13.87 0.89 4.56
C MET A 155 -13.34 -0.42 3.99
N MET A 156 -14.15 -1.49 3.96
CA MET A 156 -13.80 -2.77 3.33
C MET A 156 -13.61 -2.64 1.81
N ARG A 157 -14.51 -1.93 1.11
CA ARG A 157 -14.38 -1.67 -0.34
C ARG A 157 -13.13 -0.85 -0.63
N ASN A 158 -12.91 0.21 0.13
CA ASN A 158 -11.76 1.09 -0.02
C ASN A 158 -10.42 0.36 0.28
N SER A 159 -10.40 -0.57 1.23
CA SER A 159 -9.20 -1.36 1.59
C SER A 159 -8.60 -2.07 0.38
N ILE A 160 -9.43 -2.66 -0.48
CA ILE A 160 -8.96 -3.39 -1.67
C ILE A 160 -8.16 -2.48 -2.61
N ILE A 161 -8.65 -1.24 -2.81
CA ILE A 161 -7.97 -0.25 -3.64
C ILE A 161 -6.66 0.16 -2.97
N PHE A 162 -6.69 0.45 -1.68
CA PHE A 162 -5.49 0.87 -0.96
C PHE A 162 -4.43 -0.22 -0.80
N GLU A 163 -4.81 -1.50 -0.75
CA GLU A 163 -3.87 -2.63 -0.82
C GLU A 163 -3.12 -2.64 -2.16
N ALA A 164 -3.83 -2.37 -3.27
CA ALA A 164 -3.21 -2.23 -4.58
C ALA A 164 -2.18 -1.09 -4.61
N VAL A 165 -2.54 0.04 -4.01
CA VAL A 165 -1.66 1.21 -3.89
C VAL A 165 -0.44 0.90 -3.03
N SER A 166 -0.63 0.24 -1.90
CA SER A 166 0.45 -0.18 -1.00
C SER A 166 1.48 -1.02 -1.74
N VAL A 167 1.02 -2.09 -2.40
CA VAL A 167 1.88 -2.98 -3.19
C VAL A 167 2.58 -2.24 -4.32
N PHE A 168 1.90 -1.29 -4.98
CA PHE A 168 2.50 -0.48 -6.02
C PHE A 168 3.64 0.40 -5.48
N MET A 169 3.40 1.12 -4.38
CA MET A 169 4.41 1.99 -3.76
C MET A 169 5.59 1.21 -3.20
N GLU A 170 5.34 0.09 -2.52
CA GLU A 170 6.40 -0.76 -1.96
C GLU A 170 7.35 -1.27 -3.06
N LYS A 171 6.80 -1.69 -4.20
CA LYS A 171 7.60 -2.14 -5.36
C LYS A 171 8.46 -1.02 -5.93
N LEU A 172 7.93 0.20 -6.05
CA LEU A 172 8.71 1.36 -6.47
C LEU A 172 9.82 1.68 -5.47
N ARG A 173 9.50 1.72 -4.17
CA ARG A 173 10.45 2.01 -3.08
C ARG A 173 11.60 1.00 -3.07
N SER A 174 11.28 -0.29 -3.12
CA SER A 174 12.27 -1.39 -3.16
C SER A 174 13.18 -1.29 -4.38
N SER A 175 12.61 -0.96 -5.55
CA SER A 175 13.38 -0.79 -6.78
C SER A 175 14.36 0.38 -6.69
N ASN A 176 13.92 1.51 -6.16
CA ASN A 176 14.78 2.69 -5.98
C ASN A 176 15.91 2.44 -4.98
N HIS A 177 15.62 1.75 -3.87
CA HIS A 177 16.63 1.38 -2.89
C HIS A 177 17.71 0.46 -3.50
N LYS A 178 17.30 -0.49 -4.34
CA LYS A 178 18.22 -1.41 -5.03
C LYS A 178 19.09 -0.77 -6.10
N ASN A 179 18.53 0.17 -6.84
CA ASN A 179 19.31 0.97 -7.78
C ASN A 179 20.41 1.75 -7.05
N ARG A 180 20.09 2.34 -5.89
CA ARG A 180 21.07 3.05 -5.05
C ARG A 180 22.15 2.15 -4.47
N THR A 181 21.82 0.88 -4.19
CA THR A 181 22.76 -0.11 -3.62
C THR A 181 23.46 -0.97 -4.69
N GLY A 182 23.20 -0.76 -5.98
CA GLY A 182 23.84 -1.47 -7.09
C GLY A 182 23.29 -2.88 -7.37
N ILE A 183 22.21 -3.31 -6.69
CA ILE A 183 21.65 -4.67 -6.81
C ILE A 183 20.62 -4.71 -7.94
N SER A 184 21.11 -4.70 -9.18
CA SER A 184 20.27 -4.45 -10.37
C SER A 184 19.38 -5.64 -10.81
N PHE A 185 19.68 -6.89 -10.42
CA PHE A 185 18.89 -8.07 -10.83
C PHE A 185 17.62 -8.29 -10.00
N ALA A 186 17.51 -7.61 -8.86
CA ALA A 186 16.37 -7.77 -7.97
C ALA A 186 15.13 -7.04 -8.50
N ILE A 187 15.23 -6.04 -9.38
CA ILE A 187 14.05 -5.40 -9.98
C ILE A 187 13.24 -6.42 -10.80
N ILE A 188 13.88 -7.21 -11.66
CA ILE A 188 13.20 -8.26 -12.44
C ILE A 188 12.60 -9.33 -11.52
N HIS A 189 13.26 -9.73 -10.43
CA HIS A 189 12.69 -10.71 -9.49
C HIS A 189 11.48 -10.15 -8.70
N TYR A 190 11.47 -8.85 -8.44
CA TYR A 190 10.39 -8.19 -7.70
C TYR A 190 9.19 -7.84 -8.60
N PHE A 191 9.43 -7.64 -9.90
CA PHE A 191 8.38 -7.54 -10.91
C PHE A 191 8.01 -8.92 -11.51
N ARG A 192 8.82 -9.97 -11.31
CA ARG A 192 8.51 -11.34 -11.76
C ARG A 192 7.18 -11.79 -11.17
N PRO A 193 6.46 -12.67 -11.87
CA PRO A 193 5.12 -13.09 -11.48
C PRO A 193 5.20 -14.08 -10.30
N THR A 194 5.48 -13.60 -9.10
CA THR A 194 4.98 -14.22 -7.86
C THR A 194 3.55 -13.76 -7.59
N LYS A 195 2.70 -13.71 -8.64
CA LYS A 195 1.32 -13.17 -8.67
C LYS A 195 1.22 -11.64 -8.88
N ILE A 196 1.90 -11.03 -9.87
CA ILE A 196 1.55 -9.65 -10.29
C ILE A 196 0.31 -9.65 -11.18
N HIS A 197 0.20 -10.59 -12.11
CA HIS A 197 -1.10 -10.91 -12.71
C HIS A 197 -2.07 -11.38 -11.61
N GLY A 198 -1.65 -12.27 -10.71
CA GLY A 198 -2.52 -12.75 -9.63
C GLY A 198 -2.84 -11.79 -8.46
N ILE A 199 -2.37 -10.54 -8.43
CA ILE A 199 -2.76 -9.54 -7.41
C ILE A 199 -3.29 -8.29 -8.05
N LEU A 200 -2.67 -7.75 -9.11
CA LEU A 200 -3.33 -6.67 -9.84
C LEU A 200 -4.47 -7.21 -10.70
N ASP A 201 -4.41 -8.40 -11.30
CA ASP A 201 -5.61 -9.02 -11.90
C ASP A 201 -6.54 -9.64 -10.86
N VAL A 202 -6.09 -10.14 -9.70
CA VAL A 202 -7.06 -10.59 -8.66
C VAL A 202 -7.71 -9.39 -7.98
N ILE A 203 -7.00 -8.29 -7.75
CA ILE A 203 -7.57 -7.03 -7.28
C ILE A 203 -8.44 -6.44 -8.39
N TRP A 204 -8.01 -6.43 -9.66
CA TRP A 204 -8.82 -5.92 -10.78
C TRP A 204 -10.04 -6.80 -11.09
N GLN A 205 -9.92 -8.13 -11.00
CA GLN A 205 -11.04 -9.09 -11.08
C GLN A 205 -11.95 -9.04 -9.85
N ARG A 206 -11.48 -8.56 -8.68
CA ARG A 206 -12.30 -8.31 -7.49
C ARG A 206 -12.94 -6.92 -7.50
N ILE A 207 -12.30 -5.92 -8.11
CA ILE A 207 -12.79 -4.54 -8.27
C ILE A 207 -13.86 -4.48 -9.36
N GLN A 208 -13.67 -5.18 -10.49
CA GLN A 208 -14.59 -5.15 -11.66
C GLN A 208 -16.05 -5.55 -11.33
N PRO A 209 -16.34 -6.60 -10.54
CA PRO A 209 -17.71 -6.98 -10.18
C PRO A 209 -18.36 -6.10 -9.11
N SER A 210 -17.59 -5.23 -8.44
CA SER A 210 -18.05 -4.41 -7.31
C SER A 210 -18.30 -2.94 -7.67
N ILE A 211 -18.06 -2.55 -8.93
CA ILE A 211 -18.24 -1.17 -9.45
C ILE A 211 -19.30 -1.11 -10.58
N LEU A 212 -19.94 -2.24 -10.91
CA LEU A 212 -21.12 -2.33 -11.78
C LEU A 212 -22.34 -2.79 -10.96
#